data_AF-A0A1F8X8N3-F1
#
_entry.id   AF-A0A1F8X8N3-F1
#
_cell.length_a   1.000
_cell.length_b   1.000
_cell.length_c   1.000
_cell.angle_alpha   90.00
_cell.angle_beta   90.00
_cell.angle_gamma   90.00
#
_symmetry.space_group_name_H-M   'P 1'
#
loop_
_entity.id
_entity.type
_entity.pdbx_description
1 polymer ?
#
loop_
_entity_poly.entity_id
_entity_poly.type
_entity_poly.pdbx_seq_one_letter_code
_entity_poly.pdbx_strand_id
1 'polypeptide(L)'
;MCKTCWLLLVLFLPLPTPAIAETYRVFDKDQNVVEIWKEKDGLIEVYNPDMSRKGYIKKEGKRLERYDKDWRREGRVEHDLDPKGKGR
;
A
#
# COMPACT_ATOMS: atom_id res chain seq x y z
N MET A 1 28.80 38.54 36.51
CA MET A 1 28.71 38.80 35.05
C MET A 1 28.34 37.50 34.35
N CYS A 2 27.06 37.34 33.99
CA CYS A 2 26.53 36.12 33.36
C CYS A 2 26.86 36.11 31.86
N LYS A 3 27.66 35.15 31.40
CA LYS A 3 27.91 34.93 29.98
C LYS A 3 26.85 33.98 29.43
N THR A 4 25.91 34.61 28.72
CA THR A 4 24.95 34.08 27.75
C THR A 4 25.18 32.64 27.28
N CYS A 5 24.26 31.76 27.68
CA CYS A 5 23.92 30.53 26.98
C CYS A 5 23.48 30.86 25.55
N TRP A 6 24.20 30.36 24.54
CA TRP A 6 23.66 30.22 23.20
C TRP A 6 23.26 28.75 23.03
N LEU A 7 21.99 28.46 23.28
CA LEU A 7 21.35 27.21 22.87
C LEU A 7 21.06 27.32 21.38
N LEU A 8 21.95 26.76 20.57
CA LEU A 8 21.75 26.55 19.14
C LEU A 8 20.72 25.41 19.00
N LEU A 9 19.43 25.75 18.99
CA LEU A 9 18.35 24.80 18.69
C LEU A 9 18.39 24.52 17.18
N VAL A 10 19.19 23.54 16.78
CA VAL A 10 19.15 23.01 15.41
C VAL A 10 17.81 22.30 15.26
N LEU A 11 16.85 22.99 14.63
CA LEU A 11 15.61 22.43 14.11
C LEU A 11 15.97 21.35 13.08
N PHE A 12 16.08 20.10 13.54
CA PHE A 12 16.04 18.92 12.68
C PHE A 12 14.61 18.83 12.12
N LEU A 13 14.36 19.55 11.03
CA LEU A 13 13.16 19.33 10.21
C LEU A 13 13.31 17.95 9.56
N PRO A 14 12.43 16.97 9.84
CA PRO A 14 12.44 15.72 9.10
C PRO A 14 12.13 16.04 7.63
N LEU A 15 13.07 15.74 6.74
CA LEU A 15 12.83 15.81 5.31
C LEU A 15 11.67 14.85 4.97
N PRO A 16 10.68 15.27 4.17
CA PRO A 16 9.63 14.37 3.71
C PRO A 16 10.28 13.29 2.85
N THR A 17 10.32 12.06 3.37
CA THR A 17 10.73 10.91 2.56
C THR A 17 9.76 10.76 1.40
N PRO A 18 10.25 10.68 0.14
CA PRO A 18 9.37 10.46 -0.99
C PRO A 18 8.61 9.16 -0.75
N ALA A 19 7.28 9.22 -0.83
CA ALA A 19 6.44 8.03 -0.80
C ALA A 19 6.78 7.21 -2.05
N ILE A 20 7.61 6.18 -1.88
CA ILE A 20 7.96 5.25 -2.95
C ILE A 20 6.69 4.48 -3.24
N ALA A 21 6.09 4.71 -4.42
CA ALA A 21 4.94 3.95 -4.85
C ALA A 21 5.37 2.51 -5.14
N GLU A 22 4.97 1.58 -4.29
CA GLU A 22 5.31 0.17 -4.45
C GLU A 22 4.40 -0.47 -5.52
N THR A 23 4.95 -1.28 -6.41
CA THR A 23 4.19 -2.01 -7.43
C THR A 23 4.36 -3.51 -7.22
N TYR A 24 3.24 -4.20 -7.04
CA TYR A 24 3.18 -5.65 -6.85
C TYR A 24 2.49 -6.31 -8.05
N ARG A 25 2.92 -7.52 -8.39
CA ARG A 25 2.26 -8.38 -9.38
C ARG A 25 1.59 -9.52 -8.64
N VAL A 26 0.31 -9.72 -8.90
CA VAL A 26 -0.48 -10.83 -8.36
C VAL A 26 -0.52 -11.92 -9.40
N PHE A 27 -0.09 -13.11 -8.99
CA PHE A 27 -0.02 -14.29 -9.85
C PHE A 27 -1.11 -15.29 -9.46
N ASP A 28 -1.65 -15.99 -10.45
CA ASP A 28 -2.45 -17.18 -10.22
C ASP A 28 -1.55 -18.41 -9.93
N LYS A 29 -2.19 -19.58 -9.74
CA LYS A 29 -1.52 -20.86 -9.51
C LYS A 29 -0.62 -21.31 -10.67
N ASP A 30 -0.90 -20.83 -11.88
CA ASP A 30 -0.22 -21.19 -13.12
C ASP A 30 0.88 -20.16 -13.46
N GLN A 31 1.21 -19.26 -12.52
CA GLN A 31 2.17 -18.16 -12.63
C GLN A 31 1.82 -17.09 -13.67
N ASN A 32 0.56 -16.98 -14.07
CA ASN A 32 0.09 -15.87 -14.90
C ASN A 32 -0.18 -14.65 -14.03
N VAL A 33 0.22 -13.47 -14.51
CA VAL A 33 -0.16 -12.21 -13.86
C VAL A 33 -1.65 -12.00 -14.08
N VAL A 34 -2.42 -11.95 -12.99
CA VAL A 34 -3.87 -11.70 -13.02
C VAL A 34 -4.23 -10.28 -12.58
N GLU A 35 -3.39 -9.66 -11.75
CA GLU A 35 -3.57 -8.26 -11.31
C GLU A 35 -2.22 -7.58 -11.09
N ILE A 36 -2.20 -6.25 -11.22
CA ILE A 36 -1.08 -5.40 -10.85
C ILE A 36 -1.58 -4.41 -9.80
N TRP A 37 -0.93 -4.37 -8.65
CA TRP A 37 -1.30 -3.52 -7.53
C TRP A 37 -0.26 -2.41 -7.39
N LYS A 38 -0.69 -1.16 -7.36
CA LYS A 38 0.20 -0.02 -7.12
C LYS A 38 -0.21 0.70 -5.84
N GLU A 39 0.62 0.60 -4.81
CA GLU A 39 0.38 1.31 -3.58
C GLU A 39 0.88 2.76 -3.70
N LYS A 40 0.00 3.70 -3.37
CA LYS A 40 0.31 5.12 -3.30
C LYS A 40 -0.48 5.75 -2.17
N ASP A 41 0.23 6.38 -1.22
CA ASP A 41 -0.38 7.14 -0.13
C ASP A 41 -1.43 6.35 0.70
N GLY A 42 -1.19 5.04 0.91
CA GLY A 42 -2.09 4.15 1.65
C GLY A 42 -3.33 3.68 0.89
N LEU A 43 -3.41 4.00 -0.41
CA LEU A 43 -4.37 3.45 -1.35
C LEU A 43 -3.65 2.52 -2.32
N ILE A 44 -4.15 1.31 -2.49
CA ILE A 44 -3.66 0.37 -3.49
C ILE A 44 -4.58 0.46 -4.71
N GLU A 45 -4.01 0.83 -5.83
CA GLU A 45 -4.67 0.85 -7.12
C GLU A 45 -4.58 -0.53 -7.77
N VAL A 46 -5.71 -1.12 -8.14
CA VAL A 46 -5.76 -2.45 -8.75
C VAL A 46 -5.97 -2.32 -10.24
N TYR A 47 -5.10 -2.96 -11.02
CA TYR A 47 -5.12 -2.96 -12.47
C TYR A 47 -5.23 -4.39 -13.00
N ASN A 48 -5.85 -4.54 -14.18
CA ASN A 48 -5.71 -5.73 -15.00
C ASN A 48 -4.28 -5.81 -15.59
N PRO A 49 -3.87 -6.96 -16.14
CA PRO A 49 -2.53 -7.12 -16.73
C PRO A 49 -2.27 -6.18 -17.93
N ASP A 50 -3.33 -5.75 -18.60
CA ASP A 50 -3.29 -4.75 -19.68
C ASP A 50 -3.17 -3.30 -19.17
N MET A 51 -2.97 -3.11 -17.86
CA MET A 51 -2.91 -1.81 -17.18
C MET A 51 -4.21 -1.00 -17.20
N SER A 52 -5.35 -1.59 -17.57
CA SER A 52 -6.66 -0.98 -17.37
C SER A 52 -7.03 -0.98 -15.88
N ARG A 53 -7.60 0.13 -15.39
CA ARG A 53 -7.99 0.24 -13.98
C ARG A 53 -9.15 -0.71 -13.67
N LYS A 54 -8.90 -1.64 -12.76
CA LYS A 54 -9.89 -2.62 -12.28
C LYS A 54 -10.63 -2.10 -11.05
N GLY A 55 -9.91 -1.46 -10.13
CA GLY A 55 -10.49 -0.92 -8.90
C GLY A 55 -9.45 -0.43 -7.90
N TYR A 56 -9.79 -0.54 -6.62
CA TYR A 56 -9.01 -0.02 -5.50
C TYR A 56 -9.05 -0.97 -4.30
N ILE A 57 -7.99 -0.98 -3.51
CA ILE A 57 -7.94 -1.58 -2.19
C ILE A 57 -7.53 -0.47 -1.21
N LYS A 58 -8.37 -0.23 -0.21
CA LYS A 58 -8.15 0.80 0.81
C LYS A 58 -7.93 0.15 2.16
N LYS A 59 -6.94 0.64 2.90
CA LYS A 59 -6.71 0.24 4.29
C LYS A 59 -7.66 0.99 5.21
N GLU A 60 -8.63 0.30 5.79
CA GLU A 60 -9.54 0.83 6.80
C GLU A 60 -9.20 0.22 8.17
N GLY A 61 -8.37 0.95 8.94
CA GLY A 61 -7.84 0.47 10.21
C GLY A 61 -6.91 -0.74 10.02
N LYS A 62 -7.34 -1.90 10.52
CA LYS A 62 -6.62 -3.18 10.37
C LYS A 62 -7.10 -4.02 9.17
N ARG A 63 -8.05 -3.51 8.37
CA ARG A 63 -8.73 -4.25 7.30
C ARG A 63 -8.33 -3.69 5.94
N LEU A 64 -8.19 -4.57 4.95
CA LEU A 64 -8.08 -4.19 3.55
C LEU A 64 -9.45 -4.40 2.89
N GLU A 65 -10.04 -3.33 2.40
CA GLU A 65 -11.36 -3.34 1.75
C GLU A 65 -11.17 -3.08 0.26
N ARG A 66 -11.84 -3.88 -0.59
CA ARG A 66 -11.75 -3.81 -2.04
C ARG A 66 -12.98 -3.12 -2.63
N TYR A 67 -12.72 -2.31 -3.63
CA TYR A 67 -13.70 -1.53 -4.36
C TYR A 67 -13.49 -1.67 -5.85
N ASP A 68 -14.57 -1.63 -6.63
CA ASP A 68 -14.49 -1.51 -8.09
C ASP A 68 -14.01 -0.12 -8.51
N LYS A 69 -13.86 0.09 -9.82
CA LYS A 69 -13.47 1.39 -10.39
C LYS A 69 -14.44 2.55 -10.08
N ASP A 70 -15.69 2.23 -9.72
CA ASP A 70 -16.76 3.18 -9.39
C ASP A 70 -16.91 3.35 -7.86
N TRP A 71 -15.93 2.88 -7.07
CA TRP A 71 -15.91 2.91 -5.60
C TRP A 71 -17.03 2.11 -4.93
N ARG A 72 -17.64 1.15 -5.63
CA ARG A 72 -18.58 0.20 -5.03
C ARG A 72 -17.80 -0.90 -4.34
N ARG A 73 -18.13 -1.16 -3.08
CA ARG A 73 -17.46 -2.18 -2.26
C ARG A 73 -17.71 -3.57 -2.85
N GLU A 74 -16.64 -4.27 -3.20
CA GLU A 74 -16.68 -5.64 -3.72
C GLU A 74 -16.52 -6.67 -2.60
N GLY A 75 -15.77 -6.33 -1.54
CA GLY A 75 -15.55 -7.22 -0.40
C GLY A 75 -14.31 -6.87 0.42
N ARG A 76 -13.96 -7.75 1.35
CA ARG A 76 -12.70 -7.66 2.10
C ARG A 76 -11.62 -8.44 1.37
N VAL A 77 -10.39 -7.91 1.36
CA VAL A 77 -9.19 -8.68 1.03
C VAL A 77 -8.68 -9.31 2.31
N GLU A 78 -8.88 -10.62 2.46
CA GLU A 78 -8.28 -11.37 3.56
C GLU A 78 -6.83 -11.68 3.22
N HIS A 79 -5.94 -11.27 4.12
CA HIS A 79 -4.53 -11.62 4.03
C HIS A 79 -4.37 -12.99 4.67
N ASP A 80 -4.77 -14.04 3.96
CA ASP A 80 -4.36 -15.39 4.27
C ASP A 80 -2.89 -15.52 3.86
N LEU A 81 -2.00 -14.87 4.62
CA LEU A 81 -0.64 -15.37 4.76
C LEU A 81 -0.76 -16.64 5.60
N ASP A 82 -1.11 -17.74 4.96
CA ASP A 82 -0.66 -19.02 5.45
C ASP A 82 0.80 -19.15 4.97
N PRO A 83 1.83 -18.93 5.81
CA PRO A 83 3.21 -19.23 5.43
C PRO A 83 3.41 -20.74 5.17
N LYS A 84 2.37 -21.56 5.35
CA LYS A 84 2.35 -22.97 4.99
C LYS A 84 1.12 -23.26 4.15
N GLY A 85 1.29 -23.20 2.84
CA GLY A 85 0.46 -23.97 1.91
C GLY A 85 0.46 -25.44 2.33
N LYS A 86 -0.53 -25.85 3.13
CA LYS A 86 -0.91 -27.25 3.31
C LYS A 86 -2.32 -27.37 2.77
N GLY A 87 -2.39 -27.49 1.44
CA GLY A 87 -3.61 -27.92 0.76
C GLY A 87 -4.13 -29.19 1.42
N ARG A 88 -5.44 -29.22 1.63
CA ARG A 88 -6.17 -30.47 1.81
C ARG A 88 -6.44 -31.09 0.44
#